data_AF-A0A8C7VKJ6-F1
#
_entry.id   AF-A0A8C7VKJ6-F1
#
_cell.length_a   1.000
_cell.length_b   1.000
_cell.length_c   1.000
_cell.angle_alpha   90.00
_cell.angle_beta   90.00
_cell.angle_gamma   90.00
#
_symmetry.space_group_name_H-M   'P 1'
#
loop_
_entity.id
_entity.type
_entity.pdbx_description
1 polymer ?
#
loop_
_entity_poly.entity_id
_entity_poly.type
_entity_poly.pdbx_seq_one_letter_code
_entity_poly.pdbx_strand_id
1 'polypeptide(L)'
;MGVPAFFRWLSRKYSTIVVHCTEERSKECNGVRIPVDTSKPNPNEVEFDNLYLDMNGIIHPCTHPEDKAAPKNEDEMMVAIFEYMDRLFNIVRPRRVLYMAIDGVAPRAKMNQQRSRRFRASKEGVELVEEKSRIREEILGRGGYLPPDEIKERFDSNCITPGTEFMDNLAKCLRYYIADRLSNDPGWRNITVILSDASVPGEGEHKIMDYIRRQRAQPHHDPNTHHCLCGADADLIMLGLATHEPNFTIIREEFKPNQPRPCAMCGQKGHEIKDCQGVAREKQGEHDEFADAMPASEQEFIFIRLCVLREYLERELTMASLPFPFDFERTVDDWVFMCFFVGNDFLPHLPSLEIREGAIDRLVGIYKDVVHKTGGYITENGFVKLESVELIMQAIGVAEDNIFKKRKEDDVRLRRISSFQQGKYFHSFQWAITRMVFFIYSEPVCVVALY
;
A
#
# COMPACT_ATOMS: atom_id res chain seq x y z
N MET A 1 -8.64 -3.87 9.70
CA MET A 1 -8.21 -2.65 8.99
C MET A 1 -7.40 -3.06 7.77
N GLY A 2 -7.65 -2.45 6.61
CA GLY A 2 -6.72 -2.55 5.50
C GLY A 2 -5.81 -1.32 5.51
N VAL A 3 -4.52 -1.52 5.24
CA VAL A 3 -3.57 -0.43 4.92
C VAL A 3 -4.18 0.61 3.95
N PRO A 4 -4.94 0.21 2.90
CA PRO A 4 -5.59 1.18 2.02
C PRO A 4 -6.72 1.98 2.66
N ALA A 5 -7.40 1.45 3.68
CA ALA A 5 -8.54 2.11 4.32
C ALA A 5 -8.08 3.24 5.27
N PHE A 6 -7.04 2.98 6.07
CA PHE A 6 -6.45 3.99 6.95
C PHE A 6 -5.82 5.12 6.15
N PHE A 7 -4.94 4.79 5.19
CA PHE A 7 -4.30 5.79 4.35
C PHE A 7 -5.32 6.65 3.59
N ARG A 8 -6.38 6.04 3.04
CA ARG A 8 -7.45 6.76 2.35
C ARG A 8 -8.25 7.68 3.25
N TRP A 9 -8.51 7.29 4.50
CA TRP A 9 -9.15 8.19 5.46
C TRP A 9 -8.23 9.37 5.77
N LEU A 10 -6.95 9.09 6.05
CA LEU A 10 -5.97 10.09 6.40
C LEU A 10 -5.75 11.11 5.28
N SER A 11 -5.55 10.64 4.04
CA SER A 11 -5.33 11.51 2.87
C SER A 11 -6.56 12.31 2.46
N ARG A 12 -7.77 11.83 2.78
CA ARG A 12 -9.00 12.63 2.59
C ARG A 12 -9.16 13.71 3.66
N LYS A 13 -8.83 13.40 4.91
CA LYS A 13 -8.99 14.33 6.02
C LYS A 13 -7.89 15.40 6.06
N TYR A 14 -6.66 15.00 5.80
CA TYR A 14 -5.47 15.86 5.83
C TYR A 14 -4.81 15.87 4.45
N SER A 15 -5.45 16.50 3.46
CA SER A 15 -5.06 16.36 2.05
C SER A 15 -3.66 16.85 1.71
N THR A 16 -3.13 17.85 2.42
CA THR A 16 -1.83 18.47 2.12
C THR A 16 -0.63 17.69 2.65
N ILE A 17 -0.85 16.59 3.39
CA ILE A 17 0.24 15.72 3.83
C ILE A 17 0.84 14.94 2.66
N VAL A 18 0.07 14.73 1.58
CA VAL A 18 0.48 13.97 0.40
C VAL A 18 1.04 14.93 -0.66
N VAL A 19 2.23 14.62 -1.18
CA VAL A 19 2.87 15.36 -2.26
C VAL A 19 3.42 14.37 -3.28
N HIS A 20 3.24 14.61 -4.58
CA HIS A 20 3.83 13.76 -5.63
C HIS A 20 5.34 13.98 -5.72
N CYS A 21 6.08 12.88 -5.89
CA CYS A 21 7.52 12.95 -6.09
C CYS A 21 7.84 13.46 -7.49
N THR A 22 8.85 14.32 -7.57
CA THR A 22 9.49 14.74 -8.81
C THR A 22 10.65 13.79 -9.10
N GLU A 23 10.59 13.07 -10.22
CA GLU A 23 11.61 12.12 -10.64
C GLU A 23 12.39 12.67 -11.84
N GLU A 24 13.71 12.82 -11.69
CA GLU A 24 14.58 13.05 -12.85
C GLU A 24 14.78 11.73 -13.60
N ARG A 25 14.59 11.75 -14.92
CA ARG A 25 14.76 10.58 -15.77
C ARG A 25 16.14 10.59 -16.44
N SER A 26 16.73 9.40 -16.57
CA SER A 26 17.93 9.19 -17.37
C SER A 26 17.70 9.67 -18.80
N LYS A 27 18.64 10.41 -19.36
CA LYS A 27 18.56 10.90 -20.73
C LYS A 27 19.30 9.93 -21.66
N GLU A 28 18.76 9.67 -22.83
CA GLU A 28 19.48 8.94 -23.87
C GLU A 28 20.14 9.94 -24.81
N CYS A 29 21.44 9.78 -25.06
CA CYS A 29 22.18 10.58 -26.02
C CYS A 29 23.02 9.64 -26.89
N ASN A 30 22.73 9.60 -28.20
CA ASN A 30 23.44 8.77 -29.18
C ASN A 30 23.48 7.26 -28.81
N GLY A 31 22.39 6.70 -28.28
CA GLY A 31 22.33 5.30 -27.84
C GLY A 31 23.01 5.00 -26.50
N VAL A 32 23.55 6.03 -25.82
CA VAL A 32 24.15 5.92 -24.49
C VAL A 32 23.18 6.51 -23.47
N ARG A 33 22.78 5.69 -22.49
CA ARG A 33 21.97 6.12 -21.36
C ARG A 33 22.83 6.89 -20.37
N ILE A 34 22.58 8.19 -20.25
CA ILE A 34 23.23 9.06 -19.27
C ILE A 34 22.49 8.89 -17.93
N PRO A 35 23.16 8.39 -16.87
CA PRO A 35 22.55 8.20 -15.57
C PRO A 35 22.19 9.54 -14.92
N VAL A 36 21.23 9.49 -13.98
CA VAL A 36 20.85 10.66 -13.18
C VAL A 36 21.98 10.96 -12.20
N ASP A 37 22.44 12.20 -12.15
CA ASP A 37 23.46 12.63 -11.20
C ASP A 37 22.81 12.96 -9.85
N THR A 38 22.80 11.96 -8.96
CA THR A 38 22.19 12.05 -7.62
C THR A 38 23.00 12.89 -6.64
N SER A 39 24.22 13.32 -6.99
CA SER A 39 25.02 14.25 -6.18
C SER A 39 24.47 15.69 -6.22
N LYS A 40 23.65 16.01 -7.23
CA LYS A 40 23.00 17.31 -7.37
C LYS A 40 21.87 17.51 -6.34
N PRO A 41 21.47 18.76 -6.08
CA PRO A 41 20.32 19.06 -5.22
C PRO A 41 19.08 18.27 -5.61
N ASN A 42 18.28 17.87 -4.62
CA ASN A 42 17.08 17.08 -4.84
C ASN A 42 16.01 17.91 -5.56
N PRO A 43 15.43 17.42 -6.67
CA PRO A 43 14.40 18.14 -7.43
C PRO A 43 13.08 18.33 -6.67
N ASN A 44 12.88 17.64 -5.55
CA ASN A 44 11.70 17.74 -4.69
C ASN A 44 11.72 18.95 -3.74
N GLU A 45 12.72 19.83 -3.87
CA GLU A 45 12.91 21.02 -3.01
C GLU A 45 13.09 20.69 -1.51
N VAL A 46 13.43 19.43 -1.21
CA VAL A 46 13.74 18.94 0.14
C VAL A 46 14.93 17.98 0.05
N GLU A 47 15.90 18.17 0.93
CA GLU A 47 17.02 17.24 1.08
C GLU A 47 16.71 16.25 2.20
N PHE A 48 17.14 15.00 2.01
CA PHE A 48 17.00 13.95 3.01
C PHE A 48 18.37 13.51 3.52
N ASP A 49 18.53 13.41 4.83
CA ASP A 49 19.74 12.89 5.42
C ASP A 49 19.77 11.37 5.33
N ASN A 50 18.66 10.74 5.74
CA ASN A 50 18.57 9.30 5.93
C ASN A 50 17.41 8.70 5.12
N LEU A 51 17.70 7.69 4.32
CA LEU A 51 16.72 6.84 3.65
C LEU A 51 16.69 5.47 4.32
N TYR A 52 15.50 5.03 4.72
CA TYR A 52 15.24 3.72 5.30
C TYR A 52 14.37 2.91 4.34
N LEU A 53 14.81 1.71 3.98
CA LEU A 53 14.08 0.82 3.10
C LEU A 53 13.56 -0.38 3.89
N ASP A 54 12.25 -0.51 4.01
CA ASP A 54 11.63 -1.79 4.30
C ASP A 54 11.68 -2.65 3.03
N MET A 55 12.67 -3.55 2.99
CA MET A 55 12.97 -4.34 1.81
C MET A 55 11.86 -5.33 1.48
N ASN A 56 11.07 -5.79 2.45
CA ASN A 56 9.97 -6.70 2.18
C ASN A 56 8.89 -6.02 1.32
N GLY A 57 8.65 -4.72 1.55
CA GLY A 57 7.81 -3.88 0.71
C GLY A 57 8.31 -3.71 -0.73
N ILE A 58 9.59 -4.00 -1.01
CA ILE A 58 10.22 -3.94 -2.35
C ILE A 58 10.27 -5.33 -3.01
N ILE A 59 10.71 -6.35 -2.26
CA ILE A 59 10.89 -7.72 -2.74
C ILE A 59 9.57 -8.30 -3.26
N HIS A 60 8.47 -8.08 -2.52
CA HIS A 60 7.16 -8.56 -2.90
C HIS A 60 6.74 -8.03 -4.30
N PRO A 61 6.57 -6.72 -4.54
CA PRO A 61 6.24 -6.19 -5.86
C PRO A 61 7.19 -6.63 -6.99
N CYS A 62 8.48 -6.80 -6.70
CA CYS A 62 9.46 -7.22 -7.71
C CYS A 62 9.37 -8.70 -8.08
N THR A 63 8.93 -9.58 -7.18
CA THR A 63 8.82 -11.03 -7.43
C THR A 63 7.46 -11.43 -8.03
N HIS A 64 6.40 -10.69 -7.71
CA HIS A 64 5.05 -10.93 -8.22
C HIS A 64 4.32 -9.61 -8.57
N PRO A 65 4.75 -8.89 -9.63
CA PRO A 65 4.11 -7.64 -10.01
C PRO A 65 2.64 -7.87 -10.41
N GLU A 66 1.73 -6.99 -9.97
CA GLU A 66 0.30 -7.09 -10.35
C GLU A 66 0.05 -6.68 -11.80
N ASP A 67 0.84 -5.73 -12.32
CA ASP A 67 0.61 -5.07 -13.61
C ASP A 67 1.66 -5.42 -14.70
N LYS A 68 2.64 -6.27 -14.37
CA LYS A 68 3.69 -6.73 -15.29
C LYS A 68 3.78 -8.25 -15.28
N ALA A 69 4.46 -8.81 -16.29
CA ALA A 69 4.81 -10.23 -16.25
C ALA A 69 5.75 -10.50 -15.06
N ALA A 70 5.51 -11.59 -14.35
CA ALA A 70 6.40 -12.04 -13.29
C ALA A 70 7.79 -12.36 -13.86
N PRO A 71 8.89 -12.08 -13.12
CA PRO A 71 10.23 -12.48 -13.50
C PRO A 71 10.33 -13.99 -13.73
N LYS A 72 11.19 -14.40 -14.67
CA LYS A 72 11.33 -15.81 -15.06
C LYS A 72 12.19 -16.62 -14.10
N ASN A 73 13.12 -15.97 -13.41
CA ASN A 73 14.10 -16.60 -12.53
C ASN A 73 14.55 -15.64 -11.43
N GLU A 74 15.30 -16.14 -10.44
CA GLU A 74 15.82 -15.32 -9.34
C GLU A 74 16.72 -14.19 -9.82
N ASP A 75 17.53 -14.38 -10.87
CA ASP A 75 18.40 -13.33 -11.40
C ASP A 75 17.62 -12.11 -11.90
N GLU A 76 16.55 -12.33 -12.68
CA GLU A 76 15.63 -11.27 -13.11
C GLU A 76 14.94 -10.59 -11.90
N MET A 77 14.64 -11.34 -10.83
CA MET A 77 14.10 -10.76 -9.59
C MET A 77 15.11 -9.84 -8.90
N MET A 78 16.38 -10.26 -8.80
CA MET A 78 17.44 -9.45 -8.20
C MET A 78 17.67 -8.16 -9.00
N VAL A 79 17.69 -8.24 -10.33
CA VAL A 79 17.80 -7.06 -11.20
C VAL A 79 16.63 -6.12 -10.97
N ALA A 80 15.39 -6.62 -10.91
CA ALA A 80 14.21 -5.80 -10.63
C ALA A 80 14.30 -5.12 -9.26
N ILE A 81 14.80 -5.81 -8.22
CA ILE A 81 15.02 -5.24 -6.89
C ILE A 81 16.07 -4.11 -6.95
N PHE A 82 17.18 -4.32 -7.64
CA PHE A 82 18.22 -3.29 -7.81
C PHE A 82 17.70 -2.05 -8.54
N GLU A 83 16.97 -2.24 -9.65
CA GLU A 83 16.37 -1.14 -10.40
C GLU A 83 15.36 -0.34 -9.55
N TYR A 84 14.58 -1.04 -8.72
CA TYR A 84 13.63 -0.40 -7.81
C TYR A 84 14.35 0.43 -6.74
N MET A 85 15.42 -0.11 -6.16
CA MET A 85 16.24 0.59 -5.18
C MET A 85 16.95 1.80 -5.78
N ASP A 86 17.51 1.68 -6.99
CA ASP A 86 18.10 2.79 -7.72
C ASP A 86 17.08 3.90 -7.94
N ARG A 87 15.85 3.53 -8.34
CA ARG A 87 14.77 4.50 -8.54
C ARG A 87 14.45 5.24 -7.24
N LEU A 88 14.30 4.55 -6.12
CA LEU A 88 14.09 5.19 -4.81
C LEU A 88 15.25 6.11 -4.41
N PHE A 89 16.49 5.65 -4.63
CA PHE A 89 17.69 6.43 -4.34
C PHE A 89 17.73 7.71 -5.18
N ASN A 90 17.36 7.63 -6.46
CA ASN A 90 17.30 8.78 -7.38
C ASN A 90 16.28 9.84 -6.95
N ILE A 91 15.16 9.41 -6.36
CA ILE A 91 14.09 10.27 -5.86
C ILE A 91 14.49 10.95 -4.55
N VAL A 92 14.98 10.17 -3.58
CA VAL A 92 15.21 10.64 -2.20
C VAL A 92 16.59 11.28 -2.04
N ARG A 93 17.63 10.76 -2.71
CA ARG A 93 19.02 11.24 -2.65
C ARG A 93 19.53 11.43 -1.21
N PRO A 94 19.57 10.37 -0.38
CA PRO A 94 20.03 10.49 1.00
C PRO A 94 21.46 11.03 1.08
N ARG A 95 21.72 11.95 2.02
CA ARG A 95 23.03 12.63 2.16
C ARG A 95 23.93 12.03 3.23
N ARG A 96 23.40 11.20 4.12
CA ARG A 96 24.12 10.65 5.28
C ARG A 96 23.98 9.14 5.40
N VAL A 97 22.76 8.60 5.41
CA VAL A 97 22.53 7.17 5.67
C VAL A 97 21.57 6.55 4.66
N LEU A 98 21.93 5.37 4.14
CA LEU A 98 21.00 4.43 3.54
C LEU A 98 20.91 3.19 4.43
N TYR A 99 19.75 2.95 5.03
CA TYR A 99 19.49 1.80 5.88
C TYR A 99 18.54 0.83 5.17
N MET A 100 19.00 -0.38 4.89
CA MET A 100 18.23 -1.44 4.26
C MET A 100 17.85 -2.49 5.29
N ALA A 101 16.55 -2.64 5.56
CA ALA A 101 16.04 -3.60 6.54
C ALA A 101 15.23 -4.69 5.86
N ILE A 102 15.70 -5.93 5.98
CA ILE A 102 14.98 -7.12 5.55
C ILE A 102 14.31 -7.74 6.78
N ASP A 103 13.10 -8.29 6.67
CA ASP A 103 12.49 -9.00 7.79
C ASP A 103 13.37 -10.15 8.26
N GLY A 104 13.64 -10.19 9.56
CA GLY A 104 14.22 -11.30 10.28
C GLY A 104 13.18 -12.12 11.02
N VAL A 105 13.63 -12.96 11.96
CA VAL A 105 12.72 -13.73 12.82
C VAL A 105 11.87 -12.77 13.65
N ALA A 106 10.56 -12.76 13.40
CA ALA A 106 9.61 -11.87 14.04
C ALA A 106 9.11 -12.42 15.41
N PRO A 107 8.54 -11.56 16.27
CA PRO A 107 7.91 -11.99 17.52
C PRO A 107 6.74 -12.95 17.30
N ARG A 108 6.42 -13.78 18.30
CA ARG A 108 5.32 -14.77 18.23
C ARG A 108 3.98 -14.18 17.82
N ALA A 109 3.66 -12.97 18.26
CA ALA A 109 2.43 -12.29 17.89
C ALA A 109 2.33 -12.08 16.37
N LYS A 110 3.41 -11.58 15.75
CA LYS A 110 3.50 -11.45 14.28
C LYS A 110 3.53 -12.79 13.58
N MET A 111 4.24 -13.80 14.12
CA MET A 111 4.29 -15.13 13.51
C MET A 111 2.89 -15.75 13.32
N ASN A 112 1.97 -15.52 14.26
CA ASN A 112 0.57 -15.98 14.13
C ASN A 112 -0.15 -15.31 12.95
N GLN A 113 0.04 -13.99 12.80
CA GLN A 113 -0.52 -13.21 11.68
C GLN A 113 0.09 -13.68 10.34
N GLN A 114 1.41 -13.80 10.27
CA GLN A 114 2.13 -14.25 9.07
C GLN A 114 1.69 -15.68 8.69
N ARG A 115 1.57 -16.59 9.67
CA ARG A 115 1.04 -17.94 9.46
C ARG A 115 -0.37 -17.88 8.86
N SER A 116 -1.28 -17.10 9.45
CA SER A 116 -2.65 -16.99 8.94
C SER A 116 -2.69 -16.48 7.49
N ARG A 117 -1.90 -15.45 7.18
CA ARG A 117 -1.78 -14.90 5.81
C ARG A 117 -1.29 -15.94 4.81
N ARG A 118 -0.23 -16.69 5.15
CA ARG A 118 0.36 -17.71 4.26
C ARG A 118 -0.59 -18.87 4.00
N PHE A 119 -1.25 -19.38 5.04
CA PHE A 119 -2.27 -20.42 4.89
C PHE A 119 -3.42 -19.96 3.98
N ARG A 120 -3.85 -18.70 4.11
CA ARG A 120 -4.88 -18.12 3.24
C ARG A 120 -4.39 -18.00 1.80
N ALA A 121 -3.20 -17.43 1.58
CA ALA A 121 -2.63 -17.25 0.25
C ALA A 121 -2.41 -18.59 -0.48
N SER A 122 -1.96 -19.64 0.23
CA SER A 122 -1.85 -20.98 -0.34
C SER A 122 -3.22 -21.55 -0.73
N LYS A 123 -4.24 -21.40 0.13
CA LYS A 123 -5.60 -21.87 -0.15
C LYS A 123 -6.22 -21.13 -1.34
N GLU A 124 -6.18 -19.80 -1.33
CA GLU A 124 -6.65 -18.96 -2.43
C GLU A 124 -5.89 -19.27 -3.73
N GLY A 125 -4.60 -19.58 -3.63
CA GLY A 125 -3.79 -20.01 -4.76
C GLY A 125 -4.27 -21.31 -5.40
N VAL A 126 -4.68 -22.30 -4.60
CA VAL A 126 -5.25 -23.56 -5.08
C VAL A 126 -6.64 -23.34 -5.68
N GLU A 127 -7.51 -22.62 -4.97
CA GLU A 127 -8.86 -22.29 -5.43
C GLU A 127 -8.83 -21.53 -6.77
N LEU A 128 -7.89 -20.60 -6.96
CA LEU A 128 -7.70 -19.87 -8.21
C LEU A 128 -7.26 -20.79 -9.36
N VAL A 129 -6.43 -21.80 -9.10
CA VAL A 129 -6.01 -22.77 -10.12
C VAL A 129 -7.20 -23.63 -10.55
N GLU A 130 -7.95 -24.16 -9.59
CA GLU A 130 -9.16 -24.96 -9.85
C GLU A 130 -10.23 -24.16 -10.62
N GLU A 131 -10.47 -22.92 -10.21
CA GLU A 131 -11.40 -21.99 -10.86
C GLU A 131 -10.97 -21.70 -12.30
N LYS A 132 -9.66 -21.45 -12.54
CA LYS A 132 -9.12 -21.22 -13.88
C LYS A 132 -9.28 -22.46 -14.77
N SER A 133 -8.98 -23.65 -14.26
CA SER A 133 -9.17 -24.90 -15.01
C SER A 133 -10.63 -25.12 -15.39
N ARG A 134 -11.57 -24.91 -14.46
CA ARG A 134 -13.01 -25.05 -14.73
C ARG A 134 -13.50 -24.09 -15.80
N ILE A 135 -13.14 -22.80 -15.70
CA ILE A 135 -13.53 -21.77 -16.67
C ILE A 135 -12.89 -22.03 -18.04
N ARG A 136 -11.64 -22.52 -18.06
CA ARG A 136 -10.94 -22.90 -19.29
C ARG A 136 -11.68 -24.01 -20.03
N GLU A 137 -12.07 -25.08 -19.32
CA GLU A 137 -12.85 -26.19 -19.89
C GLU A 137 -14.20 -25.72 -20.42
N GLU A 138 -14.89 -24.84 -19.70
CA GLU A 138 -16.19 -24.29 -20.11
C GLU A 138 -16.07 -23.46 -21.41
N ILE A 139 -15.07 -22.58 -21.50
CA ILE A 139 -14.82 -21.75 -22.68
C ILE A 139 -14.48 -22.64 -23.89
N LEU A 140 -13.57 -23.60 -23.72
CA LEU A 140 -13.19 -24.53 -24.79
C LEU A 140 -14.37 -25.42 -25.22
N GLY A 141 -15.20 -25.87 -24.28
CA GLY A 141 -16.39 -26.67 -24.55
C GLY A 141 -17.47 -25.91 -25.35
N ARG A 142 -17.51 -24.58 -25.24
CA ARG A 142 -18.39 -23.70 -26.04
C ARG A 142 -17.76 -23.27 -27.37
N GLY A 143 -16.57 -23.76 -27.72
CA GLY A 143 -15.85 -23.41 -28.94
C GLY A 143 -15.10 -22.07 -28.88
N GLY A 144 -14.92 -21.50 -27.68
CA GLY A 144 -14.12 -20.30 -27.47
C GLY A 144 -12.61 -20.58 -27.62
N TYR A 145 -11.85 -19.54 -27.95
CA TYR A 145 -10.40 -19.62 -28.09
C TYR A 145 -9.71 -19.11 -26.82
N LEU A 146 -8.74 -19.88 -26.32
CA LEU A 146 -7.85 -19.45 -25.25
C LEU A 146 -6.39 -19.72 -25.64
N PRO A 147 -5.46 -18.83 -25.27
CA PRO A 147 -4.03 -19.07 -25.48
C PRO A 147 -3.58 -20.36 -24.75
N PRO A 148 -2.57 -21.08 -25.26
CA PRO A 148 -2.04 -22.29 -24.61
C PRO A 148 -1.68 -22.04 -23.14
N ASP A 149 -1.82 -23.05 -22.28
CA ASP A 149 -1.31 -22.96 -20.91
C ASP A 149 0.22 -22.88 -20.96
N GLU A 150 0.76 -21.70 -20.71
CA GLU A 150 2.18 -21.56 -20.38
C GLU A 150 2.38 -22.12 -18.97
N ILE A 151 3.04 -23.27 -18.86
CA ILE A 151 3.52 -23.81 -17.59
C ILE A 151 4.66 -22.91 -17.14
N LYS A 152 4.34 -21.80 -16.47
CA LYS A 152 5.31 -21.01 -15.72
C LYS A 152 5.41 -21.59 -14.33
N GLU A 153 6.61 -21.99 -13.93
CA GLU A 153 6.88 -22.27 -12.52
C GLU A 153 6.52 -21.01 -11.72
N ARG A 154 5.49 -21.13 -10.88
CA ARG A 154 5.03 -20.02 -10.07
C ARG A 154 6.05 -19.82 -8.95
N PHE A 155 6.61 -18.62 -8.86
CA PHE A 155 7.45 -18.25 -7.73
C PHE A 155 6.67 -18.44 -6.41
N ASP A 156 7.21 -19.24 -5.49
CA ASP A 156 6.63 -19.45 -4.17
C ASP A 156 7.01 -18.28 -3.26
N SER A 157 6.10 -17.32 -3.09
CA SER A 157 6.33 -16.16 -2.22
C SER A 157 6.55 -16.51 -0.75
N ASN A 158 6.24 -17.75 -0.32
CA ASN A 158 6.61 -18.21 1.03
C ASN A 158 8.12 -18.31 1.23
N CYS A 159 8.92 -18.37 0.14
CA CYS A 159 10.37 -18.34 0.24
C CYS A 159 10.91 -16.98 0.75
N ILE A 160 10.09 -15.92 0.74
CA ILE A 160 10.38 -14.61 1.36
C ILE A 160 10.19 -14.75 2.87
N THR A 161 11.07 -15.52 3.50
CA THR A 161 11.08 -15.83 4.93
C THR A 161 12.52 -16.02 5.41
N PRO A 162 12.90 -15.50 6.59
CA PRO A 162 14.19 -15.80 7.18
C PRO A 162 14.50 -17.30 7.23
N GLY A 163 15.73 -17.66 6.85
CA GLY A 163 16.22 -19.04 6.87
C GLY A 163 16.01 -19.84 5.58
N THR A 164 15.50 -19.22 4.51
CA THR A 164 15.43 -19.84 3.17
C THR A 164 16.68 -19.53 2.35
N GLU A 165 16.99 -20.40 1.40
CA GLU A 165 18.12 -20.20 0.46
C GLU A 165 17.95 -18.92 -0.37
N PHE A 166 16.72 -18.59 -0.77
CA PHE A 166 16.39 -17.34 -1.45
C PHE A 166 16.86 -16.10 -0.66
N MET A 167 16.58 -16.04 0.64
CA MET A 167 16.97 -14.89 1.47
C MET A 167 18.49 -14.80 1.67
N ASP A 168 19.18 -15.94 1.75
CA ASP A 168 20.64 -15.98 1.81
C ASP A 168 21.28 -15.50 0.51
N ASN A 169 20.72 -15.90 -0.64
CA ASN A 169 21.16 -15.43 -1.95
C ASN A 169 20.88 -13.94 -2.14
N LEU A 170 19.68 -13.47 -1.76
CA LEU A 170 19.33 -12.06 -1.75
C LEU A 170 20.33 -11.22 -0.95
N ALA A 171 20.71 -11.67 0.25
CA ALA A 171 21.69 -10.96 1.08
C ALA A 171 23.08 -10.85 0.39
N LYS A 172 23.54 -11.90 -0.30
CA LYS A 172 24.77 -11.85 -1.10
C LYS A 172 24.67 -10.86 -2.26
N CYS A 173 23.56 -10.90 -3.01
CA CYS A 173 23.28 -10.00 -4.12
C CYS A 173 23.23 -8.54 -3.66
N LEU A 174 22.58 -8.25 -2.54
CA LEU A 174 22.53 -6.89 -1.98
C LEU A 174 23.90 -6.39 -1.52
N ARG A 175 24.75 -7.24 -0.93
CA ARG A 175 26.13 -6.87 -0.58
C ARG A 175 26.95 -6.52 -1.83
N TYR A 176 26.79 -7.29 -2.91
CA TYR A 176 27.39 -6.97 -4.20
C TYR A 176 26.89 -5.62 -4.72
N TYR A 177 25.57 -5.41 -4.76
CA TYR A 177 24.96 -4.16 -5.20
C TYR A 177 25.47 -2.95 -4.42
N ILE A 178 25.56 -3.05 -3.09
CA ILE A 178 26.10 -1.97 -2.24
C ILE A 178 27.56 -1.68 -2.60
N ALA A 179 28.40 -2.72 -2.76
CA ALA A 179 29.81 -2.55 -3.10
C ALA A 179 29.99 -1.91 -4.49
N ASP A 180 29.17 -2.31 -5.46
CA ASP A 180 29.17 -1.74 -6.80
C ASP A 180 28.76 -0.26 -6.78
N ARG A 181 27.65 0.08 -6.12
CA ARG A 181 27.17 1.47 -6.04
C ARG A 181 28.14 2.39 -5.29
N LEU A 182 28.73 1.94 -4.17
CA LEU A 182 29.76 2.70 -3.46
C LEU A 182 31.02 2.96 -4.32
N SER A 183 31.33 2.07 -5.26
CA SER A 183 32.51 2.18 -6.12
C SER A 183 32.25 3.06 -7.35
N ASN A 184 31.04 2.99 -7.91
CA ASN A 184 30.73 3.51 -9.24
C ASN A 184 29.75 4.68 -9.26
N ASP A 185 28.95 4.89 -8.21
CA ASP A 185 27.93 5.95 -8.15
C ASP A 185 28.41 7.16 -7.29
N PRO A 186 28.57 8.35 -7.88
CA PRO A 186 29.00 9.55 -7.16
C PRO A 186 28.10 9.94 -5.99
N GLY A 187 26.79 9.68 -6.06
CA GLY A 187 25.84 9.98 -4.99
C GLY A 187 26.02 9.11 -3.75
N TRP A 188 26.67 7.96 -3.89
CA TRP A 188 26.93 7.02 -2.79
C TRP A 188 28.25 7.29 -2.06
N ARG A 189 29.13 8.13 -2.62
CA ARG A 189 30.52 8.29 -2.15
C ARG A 189 30.65 8.72 -0.68
N ASN A 190 29.72 9.52 -0.18
CA ASN A 190 29.80 10.14 1.14
C ASN A 190 28.70 9.68 2.12
N ILE A 191 27.97 8.61 1.79
CA ILE A 191 26.94 8.05 2.68
C ILE A 191 27.44 6.82 3.42
N THR A 192 26.82 6.55 4.56
CA THR A 192 26.95 5.27 5.27
C THR A 192 25.81 4.35 4.84
N VAL A 193 26.16 3.16 4.35
CA VAL A 193 25.17 2.14 3.96
C VAL A 193 25.14 1.06 5.02
N ILE A 194 23.95 0.76 5.54
CA ILE A 194 23.71 -0.27 6.57
C ILE A 194 22.75 -1.30 6.00
N LEU A 195 23.20 -2.56 5.93
CA LEU A 195 22.36 -3.70 5.57
C LEU A 195 22.04 -4.51 6.83
N SER A 196 20.75 -4.60 7.17
CA SER A 196 20.23 -5.49 8.20
C SER A 196 19.45 -6.62 7.53
N ASP A 197 20.16 -7.71 7.19
CA ASP A 197 19.59 -8.84 6.47
C ASP A 197 18.67 -9.72 7.37
N ALA A 198 18.12 -10.78 6.77
CA ALA A 198 17.16 -11.68 7.43
C ALA A 198 17.76 -12.48 8.59
N SER A 199 19.09 -12.55 8.71
CA SER A 199 19.76 -13.22 9.84
C SER A 199 19.67 -12.42 11.14
N VAL A 200 19.47 -11.10 11.05
CA VAL A 200 19.24 -10.23 12.20
C VAL A 200 17.78 -10.37 12.63
N PRO A 201 17.45 -10.72 13.89
CA PRO A 201 16.06 -10.85 14.34
C PRO A 201 15.27 -9.53 14.29
N GLY A 202 13.94 -9.62 14.17
CA GLY A 202 13.02 -8.49 14.14
C GLY A 202 12.45 -8.17 12.75
N GLU A 203 11.28 -7.53 12.74
CA GLU A 203 10.64 -7.02 11.50
C GLU A 203 11.43 -5.83 10.96
N GLY A 204 11.44 -5.64 9.64
CA GLY A 204 12.21 -4.60 8.94
C GLY A 204 11.87 -3.20 9.46
N GLU A 205 10.59 -2.87 9.53
CA GLU A 205 10.10 -1.61 10.09
C GLU A 205 10.54 -1.40 11.55
N HIS A 206 10.51 -2.44 12.39
CA HIS A 206 10.90 -2.34 13.78
C HIS A 206 12.42 -2.21 13.97
N LYS A 207 13.23 -2.87 13.12
CA LYS A 207 14.69 -2.67 13.08
C LYS A 207 15.05 -1.22 12.73
N ILE A 208 14.34 -0.63 11.77
CA ILE A 208 14.50 0.78 11.40
C ILE A 208 14.15 1.68 12.59
N MET A 209 12.99 1.45 13.22
CA MET A 209 12.56 2.28 14.36
C MET A 209 13.50 2.14 15.56
N ASP A 210 14.03 0.94 15.82
CA ASP A 210 15.06 0.72 16.83
C ASP A 210 16.34 1.50 16.52
N TYR A 211 16.78 1.50 15.27
CA TYR A 211 17.93 2.30 14.84
C TYR A 211 17.69 3.79 15.10
N ILE A 212 16.56 4.33 14.67
CA ILE A 212 16.22 5.76 14.84
C ILE A 212 16.18 6.13 16.32
N ARG A 213 15.50 5.34 17.17
CA ARG A 213 15.47 5.58 18.63
C ARG A 213 16.86 5.58 19.26
N ARG A 214 17.72 4.64 18.86
CA ARG A 214 19.10 4.57 19.37
C ARG A 214 19.96 5.74 18.91
N GLN A 215 19.76 6.22 17.68
CA GLN A 215 20.43 7.43 17.18
C GLN A 215 19.96 8.67 17.95
N ARG A 216 18.65 8.87 18.10
CA ARG A 216 18.07 9.98 18.87
C ARG A 216 18.57 10.05 20.31
N ALA A 217 18.82 8.89 20.94
CA ALA A 217 19.35 8.81 22.29
C ALA A 217 20.85 9.19 22.40
N GLN A 218 21.57 9.34 21.28
CA GLN A 218 22.97 9.74 21.30
C GLN A 218 23.11 11.25 21.58
N PRO A 219 24.11 11.68 22.38
CA PRO A 219 24.33 13.11 22.68
C PRO A 219 24.64 13.99 21.46
N HIS A 220 25.12 13.39 20.37
CA HIS A 220 25.53 14.07 19.13
C HIS A 220 24.50 13.89 18.00
N HIS A 221 23.30 13.38 18.31
CA HIS A 221 22.20 13.35 17.35
C HIS A 221 21.86 14.76 16.87
N ASP A 222 21.68 14.92 15.57
CA ASP A 222 21.16 16.17 15.02
C ASP A 222 19.63 16.12 15.04
N PRO A 223 18.95 16.92 15.88
CA PRO A 223 17.50 16.90 15.99
C PRO A 223 16.79 17.39 14.71
N ASN A 224 17.51 17.97 13.76
CA ASN A 224 16.97 18.41 12.48
C ASN A 224 17.20 17.40 11.35
N THR A 225 17.70 16.20 11.65
CA THR A 225 17.89 15.13 10.66
C THR A 225 16.61 14.88 9.87
N HIS A 226 16.69 14.86 8.55
CA HIS A 226 15.55 14.59 7.67
C HIS A 226 15.48 13.10 7.34
N HIS A 227 14.42 12.45 7.79
CA HIS A 227 14.17 11.01 7.66
C HIS A 227 13.18 10.73 6.51
N CYS A 228 13.54 9.81 5.61
CA CYS A 228 12.66 9.27 4.59
C CYS A 228 12.53 7.74 4.75
N LEU A 229 11.33 7.25 5.04
CA LEU A 229 11.04 5.82 5.19
C LEU A 229 10.25 5.32 3.99
N CYS A 230 10.78 4.34 3.27
CA CYS A 230 10.08 3.67 2.18
C CYS A 230 9.26 2.49 2.69
N GLY A 231 7.95 2.52 2.43
CA GLY A 231 7.07 1.39 2.65
C GLY A 231 5.59 1.72 2.48
N ALA A 232 4.77 0.70 2.26
CA ALA A 232 3.35 0.87 1.94
C ALA A 232 2.43 0.74 3.16
N ASP A 233 2.91 0.23 4.28
CA ASP A 233 2.08 -0.12 5.43
C ASP A 233 1.59 1.11 6.20
N ALA A 234 0.36 1.02 6.72
CA ALA A 234 -0.26 2.09 7.48
C ALA A 234 0.41 2.28 8.85
N ASP A 235 1.01 1.21 9.38
CA ASP A 235 1.69 1.19 10.67
C ASP A 235 2.94 2.08 10.63
N LEU A 236 3.55 2.30 9.46
CA LEU A 236 4.68 3.21 9.28
C LEU A 236 4.35 4.66 9.65
N ILE A 237 3.10 5.09 9.48
CA ILE A 237 2.65 6.44 9.89
C ILE A 237 2.66 6.54 11.41
N MET A 238 2.16 5.51 12.10
CA MET A 238 2.15 5.44 13.55
C MET A 238 3.57 5.35 14.11
N LEU A 239 4.38 4.46 13.54
CA LEU A 239 5.77 4.28 13.93
C LEU A 239 6.59 5.55 13.70
N GLY A 240 6.40 6.23 12.56
CA GLY A 240 7.04 7.51 12.26
C GLY A 240 6.67 8.61 13.25
N LEU A 241 5.39 8.73 13.62
CA LEU A 241 4.95 9.67 14.66
C LEU A 241 5.57 9.34 16.03
N ALA A 242 5.60 8.05 16.40
CA ALA A 242 6.18 7.57 17.66
C ALA A 242 7.71 7.72 17.76
N THR A 243 8.39 8.11 16.67
CA THR A 243 9.81 8.49 16.76
C THR A 243 10.01 9.86 17.41
N HIS A 244 8.98 10.71 17.38
CA HIS A 244 9.02 12.14 17.71
C HIS A 244 10.10 12.93 16.93
N GLU A 245 10.61 12.42 15.82
CA GLU A 245 11.48 13.18 14.93
C GLU A 245 10.61 14.19 14.14
N PRO A 246 10.95 15.49 14.15
CA PRO A 246 10.11 16.51 13.52
C PRO A 246 10.09 16.37 11.99
N ASN A 247 11.24 16.03 11.39
CA ASN A 247 11.42 15.96 9.93
C ASN A 247 11.34 14.51 9.45
N PHE A 248 10.13 13.94 9.46
CA PHE A 248 9.89 12.56 9.04
C PHE A 248 8.94 12.50 7.85
N THR A 249 9.33 11.77 6.81
CA THR A 249 8.55 11.58 5.59
C THR A 249 8.50 10.11 5.21
N ILE A 250 7.35 9.64 4.73
CA ILE A 250 7.20 8.29 4.18
C ILE A 250 7.10 8.40 2.67
N ILE A 251 7.87 7.60 1.94
CA ILE A 251 7.74 7.45 0.48
C ILE A 251 7.04 6.13 0.18
N ARG A 252 6.09 6.17 -0.76
CA ARG A 252 5.36 4.99 -1.22
C ARG A 252 4.84 5.17 -2.63
N GLU A 253 4.48 4.07 -3.25
CA GLU A 253 3.74 4.09 -4.50
C GLU A 253 2.32 4.66 -4.31
N GLU A 254 1.87 5.44 -5.29
CA GLU A 254 0.52 5.98 -5.31
C GLU A 254 -0.50 4.89 -5.68
N PHE A 255 -1.44 4.65 -4.78
CA PHE A 255 -2.54 3.74 -5.08
C PHE A 255 -3.62 4.44 -5.91
N LYS A 256 -3.69 4.11 -7.21
CA LYS A 256 -4.74 4.57 -8.12
C LYS A 256 -5.91 3.56 -8.14
N PRO A 257 -7.07 3.85 -7.52
CA PRO A 257 -8.19 2.92 -7.51
C PRO A 257 -8.80 2.73 -8.90
N ASN A 258 -9.41 1.57 -9.14
CA ASN A 258 -10.18 1.24 -10.36
C ASN A 258 -9.37 1.24 -11.66
N GLN A 259 -8.07 1.00 -11.61
CA GLN A 259 -7.30 0.77 -12.83
C GLN A 259 -7.77 -0.50 -13.55
N PRO A 260 -7.93 -0.46 -14.89
CA PRO A 260 -8.39 -1.61 -15.66
C PRO A 260 -7.31 -2.69 -15.71
N ARG A 261 -7.54 -3.78 -14.98
CA ARG A 261 -6.66 -4.97 -14.98
C ARG A 261 -6.95 -5.86 -16.20
N PRO A 262 -5.93 -6.50 -16.80
CA PRO A 262 -6.15 -7.50 -17.82
C PRO A 262 -6.84 -8.74 -17.23
N CYS A 263 -7.74 -9.35 -18.00
CA CYS A 263 -8.40 -10.60 -17.63
C CYS A 263 -7.35 -11.69 -17.46
N ALA A 264 -7.32 -12.37 -16.30
CA ALA A 264 -6.31 -13.38 -16.01
C ALA A 264 -6.47 -14.71 -16.78
N MET A 265 -7.48 -14.82 -17.65
CA MET A 265 -7.72 -15.94 -18.55
C MET A 265 -7.23 -15.66 -19.98
N CYS A 266 -7.69 -14.57 -20.60
CA CYS A 266 -7.38 -14.25 -22.00
C CYS A 266 -6.42 -13.07 -22.19
N GLY A 267 -6.03 -12.38 -21.11
CA GLY A 267 -5.14 -11.21 -21.13
C GLY A 267 -5.77 -9.91 -21.64
N GLN A 268 -7.05 -9.92 -22.06
CA GLN A 268 -7.73 -8.73 -22.59
C GLN A 268 -8.33 -7.86 -21.48
N LYS A 269 -8.44 -6.55 -21.70
CA LYS A 269 -9.05 -5.59 -20.74
C LYS A 269 -10.57 -5.52 -20.90
N GLY A 270 -11.26 -5.01 -19.88
CA GLY A 270 -12.69 -4.66 -19.95
C GLY A 270 -13.67 -5.71 -19.39
N HIS A 271 -13.18 -6.83 -18.85
CA HIS A 271 -14.01 -7.85 -18.21
C HIS A 271 -13.23 -8.60 -17.10
N GLU A 272 -13.95 -9.21 -16.17
CA GLU A 272 -13.38 -10.11 -15.15
C GLU A 272 -13.29 -11.55 -15.67
N ILE A 273 -12.52 -12.40 -14.98
CA ILE A 273 -12.39 -13.85 -15.30
C ILE A 273 -13.75 -14.52 -15.52
N LYS A 274 -14.72 -14.21 -14.64
CA LYS A 274 -16.08 -14.77 -14.67
C LYS A 274 -16.90 -14.39 -15.90
N ASP A 275 -16.54 -13.27 -16.54
CA ASP A 275 -17.25 -12.71 -17.70
C ASP A 275 -16.47 -12.97 -19.00
N CYS A 276 -15.40 -13.77 -18.95
CA CYS A 276 -14.54 -14.05 -20.09
C CYS A 276 -15.24 -14.95 -21.12
N GLN A 277 -15.39 -14.44 -22.35
CA GLN A 277 -16.05 -15.16 -23.45
C GLN A 277 -15.06 -15.93 -24.34
N GLY A 278 -13.74 -15.86 -24.08
CA GLY A 278 -12.74 -16.53 -24.91
C GLY A 278 -12.73 -16.04 -26.37
N VAL A 279 -12.95 -14.75 -26.59
CA VAL A 279 -12.91 -14.17 -27.94
C VAL A 279 -11.45 -14.04 -28.37
N ALA A 280 -11.11 -14.50 -29.58
CA ALA A 280 -9.78 -14.31 -30.14
C ALA A 280 -9.47 -12.81 -30.26
N ARG A 281 -8.24 -12.41 -29.92
CA ARG A 281 -7.80 -11.01 -30.03
C ARG A 281 -7.74 -10.64 -31.52
N GLU A 282 -8.23 -9.45 -31.89
CA GLU A 282 -8.01 -8.95 -33.25
C GLU A 282 -6.51 -8.76 -33.49
N LYS A 283 -5.98 -9.38 -34.55
CA LYS A 283 -4.58 -9.20 -34.96
C LYS A 283 -4.35 -7.75 -35.38
N GLN A 284 -3.38 -7.09 -34.74
CA GLN A 284 -2.78 -5.88 -35.26
C GLN A 284 -1.30 -6.20 -35.58
N GLY A 285 -0.94 -6.16 -36.87
CA GLY A 285 0.42 -6.46 -37.36
C GLY A 285 0.64 -7.89 -37.86
N GLU A 286 1.82 -8.14 -38.45
CA GLU A 286 2.18 -9.42 -39.11
C GLU A 286 2.66 -10.53 -38.15
N HIS A 287 3.03 -10.20 -36.90
CA HIS A 287 3.69 -11.14 -35.97
C HIS A 287 2.99 -11.36 -34.61
N ASP A 288 1.69 -11.06 -34.47
CA ASP A 288 1.03 -11.09 -33.14
C ASP A 288 1.87 -10.31 -32.10
N GLU A 289 2.52 -9.23 -32.55
CA GLU A 289 3.29 -8.35 -31.70
C GLU A 289 2.32 -7.87 -30.63
N PHE A 290 2.74 -7.96 -29.35
CA PHE A 290 1.95 -7.43 -28.24
C PHE A 290 1.55 -6.01 -28.63
N ALA A 291 0.28 -5.82 -29.03
CA ALA A 291 -0.24 -4.52 -29.45
C ALA A 291 0.32 -3.51 -28.48
N ASP A 292 1.19 -2.62 -28.99
CA ASP A 292 2.03 -1.69 -28.24
C ASP A 292 1.47 -1.58 -26.85
N ALA A 293 2.04 -2.35 -25.91
CA ALA A 293 1.49 -2.45 -24.57
C ALA A 293 1.39 -1.01 -24.10
N MET A 294 0.17 -0.43 -24.13
CA MET A 294 -0.08 0.96 -23.77
C MET A 294 0.78 1.17 -22.53
N PRO A 295 1.80 2.05 -22.56
CA PRO A 295 2.89 2.00 -21.60
C PRO A 295 2.24 1.89 -20.24
N ALA A 296 2.47 0.76 -19.55
CA ALA A 296 1.86 0.50 -18.26
C ALA A 296 2.06 1.78 -17.47
N SER A 297 0.97 2.47 -17.09
CA SER A 297 1.06 3.81 -16.55
C SER A 297 2.09 3.76 -15.44
N GLU A 298 3.22 4.45 -15.62
CA GLU A 298 4.35 4.23 -14.74
C GLU A 298 3.91 4.52 -13.31
N GLN A 299 4.26 3.61 -12.42
CA GLN A 299 3.83 3.66 -11.02
C GLN A 299 4.45 4.90 -10.36
N GLU A 300 3.65 5.89 -10.02
CA GLU A 300 4.11 7.16 -9.42
C GLU A 300 4.39 7.00 -7.92
N PHE A 301 5.37 7.76 -7.41
CA PHE A 301 5.66 7.85 -5.98
C PHE A 301 5.05 9.11 -5.36
N ILE A 302 4.63 8.97 -4.10
CA ILE A 302 4.15 10.06 -3.26
C ILE A 302 4.92 10.10 -1.94
N PHE A 303 5.14 11.30 -1.44
CA PHE A 303 5.58 11.57 -0.08
C PHE A 303 4.39 11.81 0.84
N ILE A 304 4.44 11.24 2.04
CA ILE A 304 3.57 11.54 3.17
C ILE A 304 4.40 12.28 4.21
N ARG A 305 4.15 13.57 4.37
CA ARG A 305 4.89 14.46 5.27
C ARG A 305 4.32 14.41 6.68
N LEU A 306 5.01 13.73 7.60
CA LEU A 306 4.54 13.61 8.98
C LEU A 306 4.68 14.93 9.75
N CYS A 307 5.60 15.81 9.36
CA CYS A 307 5.67 17.17 9.91
C CYS A 307 4.34 17.93 9.72
N VAL A 308 3.76 17.88 8.51
CA VAL A 308 2.45 18.50 8.22
C VAL A 308 1.32 17.77 8.94
N LEU A 309 1.38 16.44 9.02
CA LEU A 309 0.40 15.68 9.80
C LEU A 309 0.42 16.10 11.28
N ARG A 310 1.60 16.33 11.86
CA ARG A 310 1.74 16.79 13.25
C ARG A 310 1.06 18.15 13.45
N GLU A 311 1.20 19.10 12.52
CA GLU A 311 0.47 20.38 12.58
C GLU A 311 -1.06 20.20 12.57
N TYR A 312 -1.57 19.26 11.76
CA TYR A 312 -3.00 18.93 11.77
C TYR A 312 -3.43 18.34 13.12
N LEU A 313 -2.66 17.37 13.63
CA LEU A 313 -2.93 16.71 14.90
C LEU A 313 -2.83 17.70 16.07
N GLU A 314 -1.91 18.66 16.04
CA GLU A 314 -1.80 19.68 17.06
C GLU A 314 -3.09 20.49 17.16
N ARG A 315 -3.59 20.98 16.02
CA ARG A 315 -4.86 21.71 15.97
C ARG A 315 -6.05 20.86 16.39
N GLU A 316 -6.08 19.60 15.96
CA GLU A 316 -7.19 18.70 16.25
C GLU A 316 -7.21 18.24 17.70
N LEU A 317 -6.05 18.01 18.31
CA LEU A 317 -5.93 17.42 19.64
C LEU A 317 -5.72 18.45 20.74
N THR A 318 -5.50 19.73 20.39
CA THR A 318 -5.50 20.82 21.37
C THR A 318 -6.80 20.81 22.18
N MET A 319 -6.63 20.95 23.50
CA MET A 319 -7.70 20.97 24.49
C MET A 319 -7.57 22.23 25.33
N ALA A 320 -8.64 23.01 25.42
CA ALA A 320 -8.71 24.18 26.28
C ALA A 320 -9.12 23.78 27.70
N SER A 321 -8.71 24.56 28.71
CA SER A 321 -9.15 24.37 30.11
C SER A 321 -8.74 23.04 30.74
N LEU A 322 -7.60 22.47 30.34
CA LEU A 322 -7.03 21.31 31.01
C LEU A 322 -6.57 21.64 32.43
N PRO A 323 -6.71 20.71 33.39
CA PRO A 323 -6.23 20.89 34.77
C PRO A 323 -4.71 20.74 34.90
N PHE A 324 -3.99 20.51 33.79
CA PHE A 324 -2.53 20.35 33.72
C PHE A 324 -1.99 20.98 32.42
N PRO A 325 -0.67 21.25 32.32
CA PRO A 325 -0.07 21.82 31.11
C PRO A 325 -0.22 20.92 29.89
N PHE A 326 -0.67 21.47 28.77
CA PHE A 326 -0.77 20.75 27.51
C PHE A 326 0.62 20.49 26.92
N ASP A 327 0.89 19.22 26.65
CA ASP A 327 2.03 18.68 25.93
C ASP A 327 1.54 17.97 24.65
N PHE A 328 1.99 18.48 23.50
CA PHE A 328 1.63 17.92 22.21
C PHE A 328 2.25 16.53 21.97
N GLU A 329 3.51 16.29 22.38
CA GLU A 329 4.17 15.00 22.14
C GLU A 329 3.45 13.87 22.87
N ARG A 330 3.04 14.12 24.12
CA ARG A 330 2.23 13.17 24.92
C ARG A 330 0.88 12.90 24.29
N THR A 331 0.31 13.89 23.61
CA THR A 331 -0.96 13.75 22.91
C THR A 331 -0.81 12.95 21.61
N VAL A 332 0.34 13.04 20.94
CA VAL A 332 0.67 12.19 19.80
C VAL A 332 0.78 10.72 20.22
N ASP A 333 1.42 10.42 21.35
CA ASP A 333 1.49 9.06 21.90
C ASP A 333 0.10 8.47 22.15
N ASP A 334 -0.77 9.25 22.79
CA ASP A 334 -2.15 8.85 23.06
C ASP A 334 -2.93 8.63 21.75
N TRP A 335 -2.70 9.47 20.73
CA TRP A 335 -3.33 9.32 19.43
C TRP A 335 -2.87 8.06 18.68
N VAL A 336 -1.56 7.76 18.71
CA VAL A 336 -1.00 6.52 18.16
C VAL A 336 -1.61 5.32 18.87
N PHE A 337 -1.66 5.35 20.21
CA PHE A 337 -2.27 4.28 20.99
C PHE A 337 -3.76 4.08 20.67
N MET A 338 -4.52 5.17 20.52
CA MET A 338 -5.93 5.10 20.14
C MET A 338 -6.15 4.44 18.77
N CYS A 339 -5.25 4.69 17.82
CA CYS A 339 -5.35 4.09 16.50
C CYS A 339 -5.25 2.56 16.55
N PHE A 340 -4.59 1.97 17.57
CA PHE A 340 -4.54 0.52 17.76
C PHE A 340 -5.91 -0.11 18.07
N PHE A 341 -6.88 0.64 18.64
CA PHE A 341 -8.22 0.12 18.89
C PHE A 341 -9.04 -0.09 17.61
N VAL A 342 -8.76 0.71 16.58
CA VAL A 342 -9.42 0.55 15.28
C VAL A 342 -8.91 -0.71 14.55
N GLY A 343 -7.73 -1.18 14.96
CA GLY A 343 -7.14 -2.47 14.64
C GLY A 343 -5.62 -2.36 14.63
N ASN A 344 -4.95 -3.49 14.46
CA ASN A 344 -3.53 -3.60 14.16
C ASN A 344 -3.25 -5.06 13.76
N ASP A 345 -1.99 -5.40 13.49
CA ASP A 345 -1.61 -6.76 13.13
C ASP A 345 -1.72 -7.78 14.27
N PHE A 346 -1.77 -7.33 15.52
CA PHE A 346 -1.70 -8.19 16.70
C PHE A 346 -3.06 -8.46 17.36
N LEU A 347 -4.00 -7.51 17.23
CA LEU A 347 -5.32 -7.57 17.83
C LEU A 347 -6.43 -7.49 16.76
N PRO A 348 -7.50 -8.30 16.89
CA PRO A 348 -8.67 -8.12 16.07
C PRO A 348 -9.27 -6.72 16.33
N HIS A 349 -9.75 -6.08 15.27
CA HIS A 349 -10.47 -4.81 15.40
C HIS A 349 -11.73 -4.97 16.25
N LEU A 350 -12.04 -3.95 17.05
CA LEU A 350 -13.30 -3.92 17.80
C LEU A 350 -14.48 -3.84 16.80
N PRO A 351 -15.53 -4.68 16.95
CA PRO A 351 -16.63 -4.72 15.97
C PRO A 351 -17.35 -3.37 15.78
N SER A 352 -17.38 -2.53 16.82
CA SER A 352 -17.99 -1.21 16.82
C SER A 352 -17.09 -0.09 16.27
N LEU A 353 -15.82 -0.38 15.94
CA LEU A 353 -14.87 0.61 15.43
C LEU A 353 -14.41 0.29 14.01
N GLU A 354 -15.04 0.95 13.04
CA GLU A 354 -14.61 0.91 11.64
C GLU A 354 -14.19 2.31 11.14
N ILE A 355 -13.02 2.42 10.51
CA ILE A 355 -12.50 3.69 9.95
C ILE A 355 -13.51 4.34 9.00
N ARG A 356 -14.19 3.52 8.19
CA ARG A 356 -15.17 3.98 7.20
C ARG A 356 -16.40 4.66 7.83
N GLU A 357 -16.64 4.41 9.12
CA GLU A 357 -17.77 4.93 9.89
C GLU A 357 -17.36 6.10 10.80
N GLY A 358 -16.14 6.64 10.65
CA GLY A 358 -15.64 7.75 11.47
C GLY A 358 -15.20 7.32 12.87
N ALA A 359 -14.73 6.08 13.04
CA ALA A 359 -14.29 5.57 14.34
C ALA A 359 -13.18 6.42 15.00
N ILE A 360 -12.21 6.91 14.21
CA ILE A 360 -11.10 7.71 14.74
C ILE A 360 -11.61 9.06 15.27
N ASP A 361 -12.50 9.73 14.53
CA ASP A 361 -13.09 11.01 14.97
C ASP A 361 -13.88 10.85 16.27
N ARG A 362 -14.61 9.74 16.40
CA ARG A 362 -15.32 9.39 17.64
C ARG A 362 -14.35 9.14 18.80
N LEU A 363 -13.28 8.38 18.57
CA LEU A 363 -12.26 8.11 19.57
C LEU A 363 -11.59 9.39 20.05
N VAL A 364 -11.26 10.33 19.15
CA VAL A 364 -10.71 11.64 19.50
C VAL A 364 -11.69 12.43 20.40
N GLY A 365 -12.98 12.41 20.11
CA GLY A 365 -14.00 13.02 20.97
C GLY A 365 -14.03 12.43 22.37
N ILE A 366 -14.10 11.09 22.47
CA ILE A 366 -14.11 10.37 23.75
C ILE A 366 -12.81 10.62 24.53
N TYR A 367 -11.66 10.62 23.84
CA TYR A 367 -10.36 10.89 24.42
C TYR A 367 -10.31 12.24 25.12
N LYS A 368 -10.74 13.30 24.44
CA LYS A 368 -10.78 14.64 25.03
C LYS A 368 -11.62 14.64 26.30
N ASP A 369 -12.81 14.06 26.28
CA ASP A 369 -13.66 13.99 27.47
C ASP A 369 -13.01 13.20 28.63
N VAL A 370 -12.33 12.10 28.33
CA VAL A 370 -11.63 11.28 29.32
C VAL A 370 -10.47 12.05 29.94
N VAL A 371 -9.62 12.70 29.13
CA VAL A 371 -8.47 13.49 29.63
C VAL A 371 -8.91 14.62 30.54
N HIS A 372 -10.02 15.31 30.24
CA HIS A 372 -10.57 16.34 31.13
C HIS A 372 -11.05 15.76 32.47
N LYS A 373 -11.61 14.54 32.46
CA LYS A 373 -12.12 13.87 33.67
C LYS A 373 -11.00 13.29 34.54
N THR A 374 -10.01 12.66 33.94
CA THR A 374 -8.92 11.98 34.65
C THR A 374 -7.80 12.93 35.06
N GLY A 375 -7.68 14.09 34.38
CA GLY A 375 -6.62 15.06 34.64
C GLY A 375 -5.24 14.57 34.20
N GLY A 376 -5.16 13.70 33.18
CA GLY A 376 -3.89 13.29 32.59
C GLY A 376 -4.02 12.47 31.30
N TYR A 377 -2.90 12.33 30.59
CA TYR A 377 -2.74 11.49 29.40
C TYR A 377 -2.94 10.00 29.69
N ILE A 378 -3.35 9.25 28.66
CA ILE A 378 -3.62 7.80 28.70
C ILE A 378 -2.32 7.00 28.72
N THR A 379 -1.28 7.48 28.06
CA THR A 379 0.00 6.79 27.91
C THR A 379 1.16 7.60 28.49
N GLU A 380 2.21 6.90 28.90
CA GLU A 380 3.45 7.49 29.40
C GLU A 380 4.64 6.59 29.04
N ASN A 381 5.48 7.02 28.09
CA ASN A 381 6.68 6.30 27.66
C ASN A 381 6.41 4.81 27.32
N GLY A 382 5.29 4.55 26.64
CA GLY A 382 4.85 3.19 26.27
C GLY A 382 4.08 2.43 27.35
N PHE A 383 3.93 2.98 28.56
CA PHE A 383 3.04 2.41 29.59
C PHE A 383 1.63 2.99 29.46
N VAL A 384 0.62 2.14 29.65
CA VAL A 384 -0.79 2.50 29.47
C VAL A 384 -1.47 2.61 30.84
N LYS A 385 -2.19 3.72 31.07
CA LYS A 385 -3.02 3.92 32.26
C LYS A 385 -4.38 3.25 32.07
N LEU A 386 -4.51 2.04 32.60
CA LEU A 386 -5.69 1.19 32.41
C LEU A 386 -7.00 1.84 32.88
N GLU A 387 -6.98 2.65 33.93
CA GLU A 387 -8.16 3.39 34.41
C GLU A 387 -8.71 4.34 33.33
N SER A 388 -7.83 5.03 32.60
CA SER A 388 -8.23 5.92 31.49
C SER A 388 -8.76 5.10 30.31
N VAL A 389 -8.14 3.96 30.01
CA VAL A 389 -8.61 3.04 28.96
C VAL A 389 -9.99 2.48 29.29
N GLU A 390 -10.23 2.12 30.54
CA GLU A 390 -11.53 1.64 30.99
C GLU A 390 -12.63 2.66 30.73
N LEU A 391 -12.39 3.94 31.04
CA LEU A 391 -13.35 5.02 30.76
C LEU A 391 -13.63 5.19 29.26
N ILE A 392 -12.60 5.05 28.41
CA ILE A 392 -12.77 5.07 26.95
C ILE A 392 -13.64 3.88 26.50
N MET A 393 -13.34 2.67 26.99
CA MET A 393 -14.09 1.47 26.65
C MET A 393 -15.55 1.56 27.11
N GLN A 394 -15.81 2.10 28.30
CA GLN A 394 -17.17 2.36 28.79
C GLN A 394 -17.92 3.34 27.88
N ALA A 395 -17.27 4.44 27.46
CA ALA A 395 -17.86 5.41 26.55
C ALA A 395 -18.15 4.81 25.16
N ILE A 396 -17.27 3.96 24.63
CA ILE A 396 -17.50 3.20 23.39
C ILE A 396 -18.69 2.25 23.56
N GLY A 397 -18.76 1.52 24.68
CA GLY A 397 -19.84 0.57 24.98
C GLY A 397 -21.22 1.23 24.99
N VAL A 398 -21.33 2.48 25.49
CA VAL A 398 -22.58 3.25 25.43
C VAL A 398 -23.00 3.58 23.99
N ALA A 399 -22.04 3.79 23.09
CA ALA A 399 -22.30 4.13 21.70
C ALA A 399 -22.53 2.91 20.78
N GLU A 400 -22.14 1.72 21.23
CA GLU A 400 -22.05 0.50 20.44
C GLU A 400 -23.39 0.07 19.80
N ASP A 401 -24.47 0.03 20.58
CA ASP A 401 -25.80 -0.34 20.10
C ASP A 401 -26.29 0.57 18.96
N ASN A 402 -26.02 1.88 19.07
CA ASN A 402 -26.41 2.85 18.06
C ASN A 402 -25.56 2.72 16.79
N ILE A 403 -24.28 2.38 16.94
CA ILE A 403 -23.38 2.11 15.81
C ILE A 403 -23.91 0.90 15.01
N PHE A 404 -24.25 -0.19 15.68
CA PHE A 404 -24.76 -1.38 14.99
C PHE A 404 -26.11 -1.17 14.31
N LYS A 405 -27.03 -0.42 14.94
CA LYS A 405 -28.31 -0.06 14.31
C LYS A 405 -28.08 0.75 13.03
N LYS A 406 -27.25 1.79 13.10
CA LYS A 406 -26.93 2.66 11.96
C LYS A 406 -26.26 1.87 10.82
N ARG A 407 -25.29 1.02 11.14
CA ARG A 407 -24.61 0.15 10.15
C ARG A 407 -25.61 -0.72 9.39
N LYS A 408 -26.55 -1.35 10.11
CA LYS A 408 -27.60 -2.17 9.49
C LYS A 408 -28.52 -1.35 8.58
N GLU A 409 -28.89 -0.13 8.98
CA GLU A 409 -29.70 0.77 8.16
C GLU A 409 -28.97 1.19 6.87
N ASP A 410 -27.68 1.53 6.98
CA ASP A 410 -26.84 1.90 5.84
C ASP A 410 -26.65 0.72 4.88
N ASP A 411 -26.43 -0.49 5.38
CA ASP A 411 -26.37 -1.72 4.58
C ASP A 411 -27.68 -1.98 3.81
N VAL A 412 -28.82 -1.84 4.48
CA VAL A 412 -30.14 -1.98 3.84
C VAL A 412 -30.33 -0.91 2.76
N ARG A 413 -29.91 0.32 3.01
CA ARG A 413 -29.98 1.42 2.05
C ARG A 413 -29.10 1.16 0.82
N LEU A 414 -27.86 0.72 1.02
CA LEU A 414 -26.93 0.39 -0.06
C LEU A 414 -27.42 -0.78 -0.91
N ARG A 415 -28.00 -1.82 -0.29
CA ARG A 415 -28.63 -2.94 -1.00
C ARG A 415 -29.80 -2.48 -1.88
N ARG A 416 -30.64 -1.58 -1.37
CA ARG A 416 -31.72 -0.97 -2.16
C ARG A 416 -31.16 -0.18 -3.36
N ILE A 417 -30.15 0.66 -3.16
CA ILE A 417 -29.55 1.44 -4.26
C ILE A 417 -28.96 0.50 -5.33
N SER A 418 -28.29 -0.57 -4.92
CA SER A 418 -27.70 -1.56 -5.83
C SER A 418 -28.78 -2.32 -6.62
N SER A 419 -29.88 -2.72 -5.97
CA SER A 419 -31.00 -3.38 -6.66
C SER A 419 -31.76 -2.43 -7.58
N PHE A 420 -31.87 -1.14 -7.24
CA PHE A 420 -32.43 -0.12 -8.13
C PHE A 420 -31.53 0.17 -9.34
N GLN A 421 -30.20 0.14 -9.20
CA GLN A 421 -29.28 0.28 -10.32
C GLN A 421 -29.37 -0.95 -11.25
N GLN A 422 -29.35 -2.17 -10.72
CA GLN A 422 -29.61 -3.39 -11.51
C GLN A 422 -30.99 -3.35 -12.20
N GLY A 423 -32.03 -2.88 -11.50
CA GLY A 423 -33.37 -2.70 -12.06
C GLY A 423 -33.44 -1.65 -13.18
N LYS A 424 -32.65 -0.57 -13.11
CA LYS A 424 -32.55 0.42 -14.20
C LYS A 424 -31.83 -0.15 -15.43
N TYR A 425 -30.78 -0.95 -15.25
CA TYR A 425 -30.14 -1.67 -16.35
C TYR A 425 -31.12 -2.66 -16.97
N PHE A 426 -31.85 -3.43 -16.17
CA PHE A 426 -32.85 -4.38 -16.65
C PHE A 426 -34.00 -3.67 -17.38
N HIS A 427 -34.49 -2.54 -16.86
CA HIS A 427 -35.58 -1.80 -17.48
C HIS A 427 -35.14 -1.07 -18.75
N SER A 428 -33.90 -0.57 -18.81
CA SER A 428 -33.30 -0.01 -20.03
C SER A 428 -33.05 -1.09 -21.09
N PHE A 429 -32.63 -2.29 -20.68
CA PHE A 429 -32.45 -3.45 -21.57
C PHE A 429 -33.80 -3.96 -22.09
N GLN A 430 -34.82 -4.01 -21.24
CA GLN A 430 -36.17 -4.40 -21.61
C GLN A 430 -36.84 -3.35 -22.51
N TRP A 431 -36.63 -2.06 -22.26
CA TRP A 431 -37.02 -0.97 -23.17
C TRP A 431 -36.31 -1.07 -24.52
N ALA A 432 -35.02 -1.41 -24.56
CA ALA A 432 -34.27 -1.63 -25.79
C ALA A 432 -34.82 -2.83 -26.58
N ILE A 433 -35.11 -3.95 -25.91
CA ILE A 433 -35.74 -5.13 -26.52
C ILE A 433 -37.16 -4.78 -27.02
N THR A 434 -37.98 -4.07 -26.24
CA THR A 434 -39.32 -3.66 -26.68
C THR A 434 -39.25 -2.75 -27.90
N ARG A 435 -38.28 -1.83 -27.98
CA ARG A 435 -38.04 -0.98 -29.17
C ARG A 435 -37.58 -1.81 -30.37
N MET A 436 -36.71 -2.79 -30.16
CA MET A 436 -36.20 -3.66 -31.22
C MET A 436 -37.29 -4.57 -31.77
N VAL A 437 -38.16 -5.13 -30.92
CA VAL A 437 -39.34 -5.89 -31.33
C VAL A 437 -40.36 -5.00 -32.04
N PHE A 438 -40.56 -3.75 -31.60
CA PHE A 438 -41.43 -2.79 -32.31
C PHE A 438 -40.89 -2.44 -33.70
N PHE A 439 -39.57 -2.41 -33.88
CA PHE A 439 -38.90 -2.17 -35.17
C PHE A 439 -38.97 -3.38 -36.12
N ILE A 440 -39.11 -4.59 -35.59
CA ILE A 440 -39.21 -5.84 -36.38
C ILE A 440 -40.65 -6.13 -36.81
N TYR A 441 -41.66 -5.66 -36.06
CA TYR A 441 -43.08 -5.97 -36.30
C TYR A 441 -43.93 -4.78 -36.79
N SER A 442 -43.35 -3.60 -36.99
CA SER A 442 -44.03 -2.48 -37.64
C SER A 442 -43.56 -2.38 -39.10
N GLU A 443 -44.51 -2.51 -40.01
CA GLU A 443 -44.38 -2.82 -41.44
C GLU A 443 -43.52 -1.90 -42.34
N PRO A 444 -43.22 -2.36 -43.59
CA PRO A 444 -42.24 -1.78 -44.51
C PRO A 444 -42.86 -0.74 -45.44
N VAL A 445 -42.37 0.51 -45.44
CA VAL A 445 -42.74 1.48 -46.50
C VAL A 445 -41.59 2.44 -46.81
N CYS A 446 -41.27 2.50 -48.11
CA CYS A 446 -40.56 3.55 -48.85
C CYS A 446 -39.04 3.74 -48.67
N VAL A 447 -38.32 3.03 -49.54
CA VAL A 447 -37.26 3.59 -50.38
C VAL A 447 -37.71 4.92 -50.99
N VAL A 448 -36.87 5.97 -50.94
CA VAL A 448 -36.59 6.93 -52.03
C VAL A 448 -35.53 7.96 -51.59
N ALA A 449 -34.43 7.96 -52.35
CA ALA A 449 -33.52 9.05 -52.75
C ALA A 449 -32.84 9.95 -51.70
N LEU A 450 -31.50 9.93 -51.71
CA LEU A 450 -30.67 11.01 -52.25
C LEU A 450 -29.23 10.48 -52.49
N TYR A 451 -28.94 10.30 -53.79
CA TYR A 451 -27.68 9.98 -54.49
C TYR A 451 -26.71 8.94 -53.92
#